data_AF-A0A0F8XKT1-F1
#
_entry.id   AF-A0A0F8XKT1-F1
#
_cell.length_a   1.000
_cell.length_b   1.000
_cell.length_c   1.000
_cell.angle_alpha   90.00
_cell.angle_beta   90.00
_cell.angle_gamma   90.00
#
_symmetry.space_group_name_H-M   'P 1'
#
loop_
_entity.id
_entity.type
_entity.pdbx_description
1 polymer ?
#
loop_
_entity_poly.entity_id
_entity_poly.type
_entity_poly.pdbx_seq_one_letter_code
_entity_poly.pdbx_strand_id
1 'polypeptide(L)'
;PPRIPTRISPPITYVISPTKRPPRRPPRLPSLTKGKPTEEKPTGLLTVFVRRRGKFSPIATGLTPTQAFAVGRKRVGTTLAATFKIVGVPKGYKPKIPTGFRAKPTKEGILFIEKRGLRLSTTPETREIQFAKLVKGGRR
;
A
#
# COMPACT_ATOMS: atom_id res chain seq x y z
N PRO A 1 -69.26 30.41 -43.97
CA PRO A 1 -68.83 29.85 -42.66
C PRO A 1 -68.07 30.91 -41.86
N PRO A 2 -68.31 31.09 -40.54
CA PRO A 2 -67.64 32.12 -39.75
C PRO A 2 -66.22 31.69 -39.34
N ARG A 3 -65.26 32.63 -39.38
CA ARG A 3 -63.88 32.44 -38.91
C ARG A 3 -63.81 32.65 -37.40
N ILE A 4 -63.29 31.66 -36.69
CA ILE A 4 -62.97 31.72 -35.26
C ILE A 4 -61.71 32.60 -35.10
N PRO A 5 -61.69 33.62 -34.22
CA PRO A 5 -60.45 34.32 -33.90
C PRO A 5 -59.63 33.50 -32.88
N THR A 6 -58.42 33.10 -33.26
CA THR A 6 -57.45 32.49 -32.36
C THR A 6 -56.82 33.57 -31.47
N ARG A 7 -57.15 33.53 -30.17
CA ARG A 7 -56.55 34.38 -29.15
C ARG A 7 -55.15 33.84 -28.81
N ILE A 8 -54.12 34.47 -29.35
CA ILE A 8 -52.72 34.16 -29.04
C ILE A 8 -52.38 34.82 -27.69
N SER A 9 -52.14 34.00 -26.66
CA SER A 9 -51.63 34.47 -25.36
C SER A 9 -50.12 34.72 -25.43
N PRO A 10 -49.59 35.78 -24.79
CA PRO A 10 -48.15 36.02 -24.74
C PRO A 10 -47.44 34.98 -23.85
N PRO A 11 -46.15 34.68 -24.12
CA PRO A 11 -45.37 33.81 -23.26
C PRO A 11 -45.08 34.51 -21.92
N ILE A 12 -45.32 33.79 -20.83
CA ILE A 12 -45.01 34.24 -19.46
C ILE A 12 -43.50 34.12 -19.26
N THR A 13 -42.80 35.24 -19.16
CA THR A 13 -41.39 35.30 -18.77
C THR A 13 -41.29 35.25 -17.25
N TYR A 14 -40.89 34.10 -16.69
CA TYR A 14 -40.55 33.99 -15.28
C TYR A 14 -39.14 34.52 -15.02
N VAL A 15 -39.03 35.65 -14.32
CA VAL A 15 -37.77 36.16 -13.77
C VAL A 15 -37.42 35.36 -12.52
N ILE A 16 -36.45 34.45 -12.63
CA ILE A 16 -35.97 33.65 -11.50
C ILE A 16 -35.09 34.55 -10.63
N SER A 17 -35.59 34.93 -9.45
CA SER A 17 -34.81 35.65 -8.45
C SER A 17 -33.67 34.76 -7.90
N PRO A 18 -32.43 35.26 -7.74
CA PRO A 18 -31.34 34.48 -7.18
C PRO A 18 -31.56 34.28 -5.68
N THR A 19 -31.95 33.07 -5.28
CA THR A 19 -32.02 32.69 -3.86
C THR A 19 -30.61 32.74 -3.25
N LYS A 20 -30.42 33.61 -2.26
CA LYS A 20 -29.20 33.71 -1.44
C LYS A 20 -28.89 32.33 -0.83
N ARG A 21 -27.88 31.63 -1.35
CA ARG A 21 -27.43 30.36 -0.77
C ARG A 21 -26.77 30.63 0.58
N PRO A 22 -27.06 29.85 1.63
CA PRO A 22 -26.38 30.00 2.91
C PRO A 22 -24.88 29.69 2.74
N PRO A 23 -23.99 30.34 3.52
CA PRO A 23 -22.57 30.09 3.45
C PRO A 23 -22.28 28.62 3.78
N ARG A 24 -21.63 27.91 2.85
CA ARG A 24 -21.20 26.52 3.07
C ARG A 24 -20.16 26.51 4.18
N ARG A 25 -20.43 25.81 5.27
CA ARG A 25 -19.41 25.52 6.30
C ARG A 25 -18.22 24.85 5.62
N PRO A 26 -16.97 25.28 5.90
CA PRO A 26 -15.80 24.62 5.32
C PRO A 26 -15.75 23.16 5.78
N PRO A 27 -15.30 22.23 4.91
CA PRO A 27 -15.14 20.84 5.28
C PRO A 27 -14.15 20.73 6.45
N ARG A 28 -14.55 20.08 7.54
CA ARG A 28 -13.62 19.73 8.63
C ARG A 28 -12.61 18.71 8.10
N LEU A 29 -11.37 19.14 7.88
CA LEU A 29 -10.28 18.23 7.57
C LEU A 29 -10.09 17.24 8.73
N PRO A 30 -9.90 15.94 8.47
CA PRO A 30 -9.56 14.99 9.52
C PRO A 30 -8.23 15.44 10.18
N SER A 31 -8.28 15.68 11.49
CA SER A 31 -7.10 15.96 12.29
C SER A 31 -6.17 14.75 12.21
N LEU A 32 -5.03 14.93 11.53
CA LEU A 32 -4.00 13.91 11.41
C LEU A 32 -3.28 13.82 12.76
N THR A 33 -3.87 13.10 13.72
CA THR A 33 -3.18 12.76 14.97
C THR A 33 -2.02 11.83 14.63
N LYS A 34 -0.83 12.39 14.46
CA LYS A 34 0.44 11.66 14.45
C LYS A 34 0.52 10.90 15.77
N GLY A 35 0.24 9.60 15.74
CA GLY A 35 0.49 8.71 16.88
C GLY A 35 1.95 8.88 17.31
N LYS A 36 2.16 9.12 18.60
CA LYS A 36 3.51 9.18 19.18
C LYS A 36 4.23 7.86 18.91
N PRO A 37 5.48 7.86 18.43
CA PRO A 37 6.24 6.62 18.30
C PRO A 37 6.41 6.02 19.69
N THR A 38 5.78 4.87 19.92
CA THR A 38 6.04 4.09 21.13
C THR A 38 7.42 3.46 20.93
N GLU A 39 8.42 3.97 21.65
CA GLU A 39 9.73 3.35 21.74
C GLU A 39 9.60 2.04 22.53
N GLU A 40 9.32 0.95 21.81
CA GLU A 40 9.50 -0.40 22.34
C GLU A 40 11.00 -0.64 22.52
N LYS A 41 11.45 -0.75 23.78
CA LYS A 41 12.84 -1.05 24.13
C LYS A 41 13.32 -2.30 23.36
N PRO A 42 14.41 -2.24 22.58
CA PRO A 42 14.86 -3.37 21.77
C PRO A 42 15.48 -4.45 22.67
N THR A 43 14.70 -5.47 23.02
CA THR A 43 15.18 -6.72 23.65
C THR A 43 15.34 -7.85 22.63
N GLY A 44 15.35 -7.50 21.34
CA GLY A 44 15.42 -8.45 20.25
C GLY A 44 16.83 -8.92 19.97
N LEU A 45 17.08 -10.23 19.94
CA LEU A 45 18.34 -10.82 19.44
C LEU A 45 18.21 -11.31 17.99
N LEU A 46 17.11 -10.95 17.31
CA LEU A 46 16.79 -11.52 16.00
C LEU A 46 17.34 -10.66 14.86
N THR A 47 17.81 -11.36 13.84
CA THR A 47 18.30 -10.75 12.60
C THR A 47 17.43 -11.18 11.43
N VAL A 48 16.99 -10.21 10.63
CA VAL A 48 16.19 -10.40 9.42
C VAL A 48 17.09 -10.32 8.20
N PHE A 49 17.04 -11.35 7.37
CA PHE A 49 17.70 -11.40 6.08
C PHE A 49 16.67 -11.48 4.96
N VAL A 50 16.96 -10.89 3.81
CA VAL A 50 16.07 -10.95 2.63
C VAL A 50 16.84 -11.52 1.44
N ARG A 51 16.17 -12.35 0.64
CA ARG A 51 16.76 -12.98 -0.54
C ARG A 51 16.53 -12.14 -1.78
N ARG A 52 17.61 -11.67 -2.42
CA ARG A 52 17.59 -11.03 -3.75
C ARG A 52 18.68 -11.63 -4.62
N ARG A 53 18.35 -11.90 -5.89
CA ARG A 53 19.30 -12.48 -6.87
C ARG A 53 20.02 -13.73 -6.33
N GLY A 54 19.28 -14.59 -5.63
CA GLY A 54 19.81 -15.83 -5.05
C GLY A 54 20.51 -15.69 -3.70
N LYS A 55 20.97 -14.48 -3.30
CA LYS A 55 21.75 -14.25 -2.07
C LYS A 55 20.89 -13.67 -0.94
N PHE A 56 21.19 -14.02 0.30
CA PHE A 56 20.58 -13.42 1.49
C PHE A 56 21.42 -12.25 1.99
N SER A 57 20.80 -11.12 2.26
CA SER A 57 21.46 -9.94 2.84
C SER A 57 20.73 -9.51 4.11
N PRO A 58 21.45 -9.12 5.17
CA PRO A 58 20.83 -8.61 6.40
C PRO A 58 20.14 -7.27 6.12
N ILE A 59 19.00 -7.06 6.76
CA ILE A 59 18.23 -5.82 6.64
C ILE A 59 18.07 -5.13 7.99
N ALA A 60 17.84 -5.92 9.03
CA ALA A 60 17.69 -5.41 10.38
C ALA A 60 18.18 -6.45 11.38
N THR A 61 18.75 -5.98 12.48
CA THR A 61 19.24 -6.74 13.62
C THR A 61 18.58 -6.19 14.87
N GLY A 62 18.68 -6.91 15.99
CA GLY A 62 18.22 -6.37 17.27
C GLY A 62 16.68 -6.39 17.45
N LEU A 63 15.96 -7.15 16.62
CA LEU A 63 14.50 -7.04 16.54
C LEU A 63 13.78 -8.07 17.39
N THR A 64 12.65 -7.67 17.98
CA THR A 64 11.71 -8.62 18.59
C THR A 64 11.07 -9.50 17.50
N PRO A 65 10.51 -10.66 17.82
CA PRO A 65 9.87 -11.52 16.81
C PRO A 65 8.84 -10.76 15.96
N THR A 66 7.93 -10.04 16.60
CA THR A 66 6.87 -9.25 15.94
C THR A 66 7.44 -8.18 15.01
N GLN A 67 8.46 -7.45 15.45
CA GLN A 67 9.14 -6.45 14.63
C GLN A 67 9.90 -7.08 13.45
N ALA A 68 10.61 -8.18 13.69
CA ALA A 68 11.32 -8.93 12.65
C ALA A 68 10.36 -9.40 11.55
N PHE A 69 9.15 -9.83 11.94
CA PHE A 69 8.08 -10.15 11.00
C PHE A 69 7.60 -8.95 10.20
N ALA A 70 7.28 -7.84 10.88
CA ALA A 70 6.78 -6.64 10.23
C ALA A 70 7.79 -6.09 9.21
N VAL A 71 9.08 -6.07 9.58
CA VAL A 71 10.17 -5.63 8.70
C VAL A 71 10.33 -6.57 7.51
N GLY A 72 10.38 -7.88 7.73
CA GLY A 72 10.49 -8.88 6.67
C GLY A 72 9.34 -8.80 5.67
N ARG A 73 8.10 -8.72 6.16
CA ARG A 73 6.89 -8.57 5.35
C ARG A 73 6.89 -7.28 4.55
N LYS A 74 7.15 -6.14 5.20
CA LYS A 74 7.17 -4.83 4.54
C LYS A 74 8.21 -4.83 3.42
N ARG A 75 9.40 -5.38 3.66
CA ARG A 75 10.44 -5.41 2.64
C ARG A 75 10.09 -6.30 1.46
N VAL A 76 9.60 -7.53 1.72
CA VAL A 76 9.19 -8.43 0.64
C VAL A 76 8.03 -7.85 -0.17
N GLY A 77 7.02 -7.27 0.47
CA GLY A 77 5.88 -6.65 -0.23
C GLY A 77 6.20 -5.37 -1.01
N THR A 78 7.37 -4.76 -0.80
CA THR A 78 7.80 -3.51 -1.49
C THR A 78 9.00 -3.72 -2.41
N THR A 79 9.51 -4.94 -2.50
CA THR A 79 10.70 -5.22 -3.32
C THR A 79 10.50 -6.50 -4.11
N LEU A 80 11.30 -6.69 -5.16
CA LEU A 80 11.33 -7.94 -5.93
C LEU A 80 11.84 -9.17 -5.13
N ALA A 81 12.00 -9.06 -3.81
CA ALA A 81 12.39 -10.17 -2.97
C ALA A 81 11.15 -10.98 -2.60
N ALA A 82 11.13 -12.28 -2.92
CA ALA A 82 10.01 -13.16 -2.55
C ALA A 82 10.22 -13.89 -1.21
N THR A 83 11.38 -13.72 -0.58
CA THR A 83 11.80 -14.54 0.57
C THR A 83 12.54 -13.70 1.60
N PHE A 84 12.22 -13.92 2.87
CA PHE A 84 13.01 -13.43 4.00
C PHE A 84 13.25 -14.54 5.03
N LYS A 85 14.27 -14.38 5.86
CA LYS A 85 14.70 -15.33 6.88
C LYS A 85 14.88 -14.58 8.18
N ILE A 86 14.39 -15.15 9.27
CA ILE A 86 14.64 -14.64 10.63
C ILE A 86 15.56 -15.64 11.33
N VAL A 87 16.70 -15.14 11.79
CA VAL A 87 17.74 -15.88 12.50
C VAL A 87 17.71 -15.52 13.98
N GLY A 88 18.11 -16.46 14.85
CA GLY A 88 18.13 -16.28 16.31
C GLY A 88 16.82 -16.66 17.01
N VAL A 89 15.88 -17.25 16.28
CA VAL A 89 14.59 -17.65 16.81
C VAL A 89 14.77 -18.83 17.79
N PRO A 90 14.23 -18.76 19.03
CA PRO A 90 14.37 -19.84 20.01
C PRO A 90 13.79 -21.16 19.49
N LYS A 91 14.46 -22.28 19.79
CA LYS A 91 14.00 -23.62 19.41
C LYS A 91 12.58 -23.86 19.95
N GLY A 92 11.66 -24.29 19.09
CA GLY A 92 10.27 -24.54 19.45
C GLY A 92 9.33 -23.33 19.26
N TYR A 93 9.85 -22.14 18.96
CA TYR A 93 9.00 -20.99 18.62
C TYR A 93 8.28 -21.25 17.29
N LYS A 94 6.96 -21.34 17.36
CA LYS A 94 6.06 -21.47 16.21
C LYS A 94 5.45 -20.09 15.92
N PRO A 95 6.05 -19.28 15.04
CA PRO A 95 5.46 -18.00 14.69
C PRO A 95 4.12 -18.22 14.02
N LYS A 96 3.14 -17.37 14.37
CA LYS A 96 1.91 -17.28 13.60
C LYS A 96 2.27 -16.83 12.18
N ILE A 97 2.06 -17.72 11.21
CA ILE A 97 2.42 -17.45 9.82
C ILE A 97 1.49 -16.34 9.30
N PRO A 98 2.03 -15.20 8.83
CA PRO A 98 1.21 -14.14 8.30
C PRO A 98 0.52 -14.57 7.00
N THR A 99 -0.71 -14.07 6.80
CA THR A 99 -1.49 -14.32 5.59
C THR A 99 -0.67 -13.96 4.36
N GLY A 100 -0.63 -14.88 3.38
CA GLY A 100 0.14 -14.68 2.16
C GLY A 100 1.56 -15.24 2.18
N PHE A 101 2.03 -15.77 3.32
CA PHE A 101 3.34 -16.39 3.44
C PHE A 101 3.24 -17.89 3.72
N ARG A 102 4.30 -18.61 3.33
CA ARG A 102 4.61 -19.97 3.77
C ARG A 102 5.85 -19.89 4.68
N ALA A 103 5.82 -20.55 5.82
CA ALA A 103 6.98 -20.67 6.69
C ALA A 103 7.66 -22.02 6.51
N LYS A 104 8.99 -22.05 6.49
CA LYS A 104 9.81 -23.26 6.47
C LYS A 104 10.87 -23.16 7.56
N PRO A 105 10.90 -24.07 8.54
CA PRO A 105 11.98 -24.11 9.52
C PRO A 105 13.29 -24.51 8.84
N THR A 106 14.39 -23.92 9.28
CA THR A 106 15.76 -24.16 8.81
C THR A 106 16.69 -24.28 10.01
N LYS A 107 17.90 -24.81 9.82
CA LYS A 107 18.89 -24.99 10.90
C LYS A 107 19.22 -23.68 11.64
N GLU A 108 19.22 -22.56 10.91
CA GLU A 108 19.63 -21.25 11.42
C GLU A 108 18.43 -20.35 11.81
N GLY A 109 17.20 -20.81 11.63
CA GLY A 109 16.01 -19.99 11.91
C GLY A 109 14.82 -20.34 11.03
N ILE A 110 13.95 -19.37 10.76
CA ILE A 110 12.70 -19.62 10.02
C ILE A 110 12.69 -18.81 8.72
N LEU A 111 12.41 -19.49 7.62
CA LEU A 111 12.30 -18.93 6.29
C LEU A 111 10.84 -18.62 5.96
N PHE A 112 10.56 -17.41 5.49
CA PHE A 112 9.25 -16.96 5.07
C PHE A 112 9.26 -16.70 3.57
N ILE A 113 8.36 -17.38 2.86
CA ILE A 113 8.24 -17.34 1.40
C ILE A 113 6.87 -16.78 1.05
N GLU A 114 6.82 -15.71 0.29
CA GLU A 114 5.56 -15.14 -0.20
C GLU A 114 4.90 -16.08 -1.22
N LYS A 115 3.57 -16.21 -1.16
CA LYS A 115 2.76 -17.01 -2.11
C LYS A 115 2.82 -16.39 -3.51
N ARG A 116 2.85 -17.22 -4.57
CA ARG A 116 3.08 -16.79 -5.96
C ARG A 116 2.19 -15.64 -6.44
N GLY A 117 0.90 -15.61 -6.05
CA GLY A 117 -0.04 -14.57 -6.48
C GLY A 117 0.07 -13.22 -5.74
N LEU A 118 0.88 -13.13 -4.69
CA LEU A 118 1.11 -11.89 -3.94
C LEU A 118 2.49 -11.28 -4.24
N ARG A 119 3.34 -12.03 -4.94
CA ARG A 119 4.68 -11.56 -5.31
C ARG A 119 4.55 -10.45 -6.33
N LEU A 120 5.31 -9.38 -6.12
CA LEU A 120 5.54 -8.38 -7.16
C LEU A 120 6.07 -9.08 -8.42
N SER A 121 5.25 -9.06 -9.48
CA SER A 121 5.58 -9.72 -10.73
C SER A 121 6.55 -8.86 -11.53
N THR A 122 7.74 -9.40 -11.80
CA THR A 122 8.78 -8.68 -12.53
C THR A 122 8.36 -8.27 -13.94
N THR A 123 7.53 -9.03 -14.64
CA THR A 123 7.29 -8.81 -16.08
C THR A 123 6.52 -7.51 -16.41
N PRO A 124 5.32 -7.26 -15.87
CA PRO A 124 4.60 -6.02 -16.14
C PRO A 124 5.28 -4.81 -15.50
N GLU A 125 5.78 -4.95 -14.26
CA GLU A 125 6.42 -3.84 -13.52
C GLU A 125 7.76 -3.42 -14.15
N THR A 126 8.57 -4.38 -14.61
CA THR A 126 9.81 -4.08 -15.36
C THR A 126 9.49 -3.47 -16.72
N ARG A 127 8.44 -3.91 -17.40
CA ARG A 127 7.97 -3.30 -18.65
C ARG A 127 7.49 -1.87 -18.44
N GLU A 128 6.70 -1.60 -17.39
CA GLU A 128 6.26 -0.24 -17.03
C GLU A 128 7.43 0.66 -16.66
N ILE A 129 8.40 0.16 -15.86
CA ILE A 129 9.61 0.92 -15.51
C ILE A 129 10.49 1.19 -16.75
N GLN A 130 10.67 0.21 -17.63
CA GLN A 130 11.41 0.37 -18.87
C GLN A 130 10.70 1.35 -19.81
N PHE A 131 9.39 1.22 -19.98
CA PHE A 131 8.57 2.12 -20.78
C PHE A 131 8.64 3.56 -20.24
N ALA A 132 8.46 3.75 -18.93
CA ALA A 132 8.57 5.06 -18.28
C ALA A 132 9.98 5.67 -18.44
N LYS A 133 11.04 4.85 -18.38
CA LYS A 133 12.42 5.30 -18.65
C LYS A 133 12.63 5.68 -20.11
N LEU A 134 12.03 4.97 -21.05
CA LEU A 134 12.11 5.24 -22.49
C LEU A 134 11.40 6.56 -22.83
N VAL A 135 10.21 6.78 -22.26
CA VAL A 135 9.44 8.02 -22.41
C VAL A 135 10.14 9.22 -21.75
N LYS A 136 10.78 9.02 -20.59
CA LYS A 136 11.46 10.09 -19.84
C LYS A 136 12.89 10.38 -20.33
N GLY A 137 13.56 9.41 -20.94
CA GLY A 137 14.93 9.50 -21.45
C GLY A 137 15.06 9.74 -22.96
N GLY A 138 13.98 9.52 -23.74
CA GLY A 138 13.97 9.66 -25.21
C GLY A 138 13.59 11.03 -25.76
N ARG A 139 13.46 12.07 -24.91
CA ARG A 139 13.37 13.48 -25.34
C ARG A 139 14.64 14.21 -24.95
N ARG A 140 15.70 14.03 -25.73
CA ARG A 140 16.82 14.95 -25.83
C ARG A 140 17.27 14.97 -27.27
#